data_AF-A0A7K6Y578-F1
#
_entry.id   AF-A0A7K6Y578-F1
#
_cell.length_a   1.000
_cell.length_b   1.000
_cell.length_c   1.000
_cell.angle_alpha   90.00
_cell.angle_beta   90.00
_cell.angle_gamma   90.00
#
_symmetry.space_group_name_H-M   'P 1'
#
loop_
_entity.id
_entity.type
_entity.pdbx_description
1 polymer ?
#
loop_
_entity_poly.entity_id
_entity_poly.type
_entity_poly.pdbx_seq_one_letter_code
_entity_poly.pdbx_strand_id
1 'polypeptide(L)'
;VHPYQGFFGDDTGLNGVRLLCDTGTDTVTSSVGPYGDWKAPVWCPRGERLVSFRLRVEASRGLWDDTAATDMAVRCSWGKVLDGQGLYRGNWGYWSDVCDPACGVCGIRSRVD
;
A
#
# COMPACT_ATOMS: atom_id res chain seq x y z
N VAL A 1 3.00 7.44 -5.41
CA VAL A 1 3.86 8.03 -4.34
C VAL A 1 4.72 9.10 -4.97
N HIS A 2 4.83 10.28 -4.36
CA HIS A 2 5.73 11.31 -4.87
C HIS A 2 7.19 10.94 -4.58
N PRO A 3 8.16 11.17 -5.48
CA PRO A 3 9.57 11.10 -5.13
C PRO A 3 9.92 12.11 -4.03
N TYR A 4 10.84 11.73 -3.14
CA TYR A 4 11.32 12.56 -2.03
C TYR A 4 11.83 13.91 -2.56
N GLN A 5 11.20 15.01 -2.16
CA GLN A 5 11.52 16.36 -2.62
C GLN A 5 12.33 17.20 -1.60
N GLY A 6 12.62 16.65 -0.43
CA GLY A 6 13.42 17.31 0.61
C GLY A 6 12.59 18.13 1.59
N PHE A 7 13.25 18.87 2.50
CA PHE A 7 12.62 19.51 3.67
C PHE A 7 11.56 20.59 3.37
N PHE A 8 11.53 21.12 2.14
CA PHE A 8 10.56 22.14 1.69
C PHE A 8 9.55 21.61 0.65
N GLY A 9 9.69 20.35 0.24
CA GLY A 9 8.71 19.68 -0.62
C GLY A 9 7.77 18.85 0.22
N ASP A 10 6.47 18.94 -0.05
CA ASP A 10 5.47 18.11 0.59
C ASP A 10 5.69 16.65 0.14
N ASP A 11 6.42 15.88 0.95
CA ASP A 11 6.56 14.44 0.81
C ASP A 11 5.24 13.78 1.25
N THR A 12 4.18 14.05 0.49
CA THR A 12 2.83 13.54 0.71
C THR A 12 2.88 12.01 0.68
N GLY A 13 2.11 11.37 1.58
CA GLY A 13 2.09 9.93 1.77
C GLY A 13 1.63 9.11 0.55
N LEU A 14 1.03 7.96 0.80
CA LEU A 14 0.44 7.13 -0.23
C LEU A 14 -0.77 7.83 -0.85
N ASN A 15 -0.60 8.36 -2.06
CA ASN A 15 -1.70 8.93 -2.82
C ASN A 15 -2.58 7.88 -3.52
N GLY A 16 -2.17 6.62 -3.59
CA GLY A 16 -2.97 5.59 -4.26
C GLY A 16 -2.38 4.20 -4.13
N VAL A 17 -3.27 3.21 -4.17
CA VAL A 17 -2.95 1.78 -4.19
C VAL A 17 -3.63 1.15 -5.40
N ARG A 18 -2.91 0.30 -6.12
CA ARG A 18 -3.40 -0.44 -7.28
C ARG A 18 -3.10 -1.92 -7.09
N LEU A 19 -4.15 -2.74 -7.04
CA LEU A 19 -4.03 -4.20 -7.04
C LEU A 19 -4.08 -4.73 -8.48
N LEU A 20 -3.38 -5.83 -8.72
CA LEU A 20 -3.38 -6.52 -10.00
C LEU A 20 -4.02 -7.90 -9.81
N CYS A 21 -4.98 -8.25 -10.67
CA CYS A 21 -5.70 -9.51 -10.59
C CYS A 21 -4.87 -10.67 -11.16
N ASP A 22 -5.04 -11.88 -10.63
CA ASP A 22 -4.29 -13.06 -11.15
C ASP A 22 -4.72 -13.46 -12.57
N THR A 23 -5.96 -13.10 -12.95
CA THR A 23 -6.62 -13.59 -14.16
C THR A 23 -6.33 -12.77 -15.42
N GLY A 24 -5.52 -11.69 -15.36
CA GLY A 24 -5.27 -10.87 -16.54
C GLY A 24 -4.56 -9.52 -16.32
N THR A 25 -4.74 -8.59 -17.27
CA THR A 25 -4.22 -7.20 -17.22
C THR A 25 -5.05 -6.27 -16.35
N ASP A 26 -6.11 -6.79 -15.74
CA ASP A 26 -7.04 -5.98 -14.97
C ASP A 26 -6.41 -5.50 -13.67
N THR A 27 -6.66 -4.24 -13.37
CA THR A 27 -6.18 -3.61 -12.15
C THR A 27 -7.35 -2.98 -11.40
N VAL A 28 -7.28 -3.04 -10.08
CA VAL A 28 -8.29 -2.47 -9.19
C VAL A 28 -7.67 -1.32 -8.41
N THR A 29 -8.28 -0.15 -8.55
CA THR A 29 -7.99 1.04 -7.73
C THR A 29 -9.26 1.46 -6.98
N SER A 30 -9.10 2.26 -5.93
CA SER A 30 -10.20 2.97 -5.28
C SER A 30 -9.97 4.47 -5.49
N SER A 31 -10.09 5.30 -4.45
CA SER A 31 -9.71 6.72 -4.51
C SER A 31 -8.20 6.85 -4.71
N VAL A 32 -7.80 7.70 -5.66
CA VAL A 32 -6.41 8.02 -6.00
C VAL A 32 -6.27 9.53 -6.01
N GLY A 33 -5.30 10.05 -5.25
CA GLY A 33 -4.95 11.46 -5.23
C GLY A 33 -4.29 11.91 -6.54
N PRO A 34 -4.27 13.23 -6.82
CA PRO A 34 -3.86 13.76 -8.11
C PRO A 34 -2.34 13.75 -8.35
N TYR A 35 -1.53 13.36 -7.36
CA TYR A 35 -0.08 13.53 -7.37
C TYR A 35 0.71 12.22 -7.21
N GLY A 36 1.93 12.24 -7.75
CA GLY A 36 2.93 11.16 -7.64
C GLY A 36 2.79 10.07 -8.70
N ASP A 37 3.77 9.17 -8.73
CA ASP A 37 3.86 8.12 -9.74
C ASP A 37 3.52 6.75 -9.18
N TRP A 38 3.05 5.87 -10.06
CA TRP A 38 2.90 4.45 -9.77
C TRP A 38 4.27 3.77 -9.70
N LYS A 39 4.50 2.98 -8.65
CA LYS A 39 5.67 2.10 -8.56
C LYS A 39 5.48 0.88 -9.47
N ALA A 40 6.60 0.21 -9.76
CA ALA A 40 6.58 -1.04 -10.50
C ALA A 40 5.76 -2.09 -9.72
N PRO A 41 4.93 -2.90 -10.41
CA PRO A 41 4.13 -3.90 -9.72
C PRO A 41 5.02 -4.99 -9.13
N VAL A 42 4.69 -5.41 -7.91
CA VAL A 42 5.26 -6.58 -7.25
C VAL A 42 4.21 -7.68 -7.20
N TRP A 43 4.63 -8.92 -7.42
CA TRP A 43 3.73 -10.06 -7.54
C TRP A 43 4.06 -11.12 -6.52
N CYS A 44 3.00 -11.76 -6.02
CA CYS A 44 3.17 -13.01 -5.30
C CYS A 44 3.79 -14.07 -6.24
N PRO A 45 4.55 -15.04 -5.70
CA PRO A 45 5.07 -16.13 -6.50
C PRO A 45 3.94 -16.86 -7.22
N ARG A 46 4.27 -17.52 -8.32
CA ARG A 46 3.27 -18.19 -9.16
C ARG A 46 2.45 -19.19 -8.34
N GLY A 47 1.12 -19.07 -8.41
CA GLY A 47 0.18 -19.91 -7.66
C GLY A 47 -0.14 -19.40 -6.25
N GLU A 48 0.47 -18.30 -5.82
CA GLU A 48 0.12 -17.62 -4.57
C GLU A 48 -0.76 -16.39 -4.81
N ARG A 49 -1.50 -16.01 -3.77
CA ARG A 49 -2.37 -14.84 -3.76
C ARG A 49 -2.09 -13.95 -2.56
N LEU A 50 -2.45 -12.68 -2.68
CA LEU A 50 -2.43 -11.73 -1.58
C LEU A 50 -3.48 -12.12 -0.54
N VAL A 51 -3.09 -12.28 0.72
CA VAL A 51 -3.98 -12.72 1.80
C VAL A 51 -4.00 -11.80 3.01
N SER A 52 -3.05 -10.88 3.15
CA SER A 52 -3.00 -9.92 4.26
C SER A 52 -2.16 -8.71 3.87
N PHE A 53 -2.36 -7.60 4.54
CA PHE A 53 -1.60 -6.38 4.34
C PHE A 53 -1.25 -5.70 5.66
N ARG A 54 -0.29 -4.79 5.63
CA ARG A 54 -0.04 -3.82 6.70
C ARG A 54 0.34 -2.49 6.09
N LEU A 55 0.13 -1.43 6.86
CA LEU A 55 0.49 -0.07 6.46
C LEU A 55 1.69 0.40 7.27
N ARG A 56 2.54 1.20 6.65
CA ARG A 56 3.48 2.06 7.33
C ARG A 56 2.83 3.42 7.50
N VAL A 57 2.86 3.95 8.71
CA VAL A 57 2.12 5.15 9.06
C VAL A 57 3.06 6.12 9.76
N GLU A 58 3.08 7.36 9.29
CA GLU A 58 3.71 8.47 9.99
C GLU A 58 2.67 9.11 10.90
N ALA A 59 2.95 9.12 12.21
CA ALA A 59 2.07 9.72 13.19
C ALA A 59 2.09 11.24 13.05
N SER A 60 0.93 11.87 13.30
CA SER A 60 0.80 13.32 13.39
C SER A 60 1.88 13.92 14.30
N ARG A 61 2.59 14.95 13.82
CA ARG A 61 3.64 15.67 14.56
C ARG A 61 3.20 17.02 15.11
N GLY A 62 1.89 17.31 15.15
CA GLY A 62 1.39 18.58 15.69
C GLY A 62 -0.10 18.82 15.41
N LEU A 63 -0.54 20.06 15.58
CA LEU A 63 -1.94 20.47 15.43
C LEU A 63 -2.48 20.46 13.98
N TRP A 64 -1.60 20.31 12.98
CA TRP A 64 -1.92 20.53 11.56
C TRP A 64 -1.47 19.40 10.62
N ASP A 65 -0.72 18.42 11.12
CA ASP A 65 -0.25 17.29 10.29
C ASP A 65 -1.16 16.09 10.54
N ASP A 66 -1.88 15.64 9.52
CA ASP A 66 -2.68 14.42 9.61
C ASP A 66 -1.81 13.17 9.59
N THR A 67 -2.27 12.12 10.29
CA THR A 67 -1.60 10.81 10.26
C THR A 67 -1.82 10.18 8.89
N ALA A 68 -0.74 9.96 8.13
CA ALA A 68 -0.82 9.46 6.76
C ALA A 68 -0.13 8.10 6.60
N ALA A 69 -0.72 7.22 5.78
CA ALA A 69 -0.03 6.02 5.32
C ALA A 69 1.08 6.42 4.36
N THR A 70 2.30 5.95 4.59
CA THR A 70 3.49 6.27 3.81
C THR A 70 3.95 5.11 2.93
N ASP A 71 3.59 3.89 3.32
CA ASP A 71 3.89 2.66 2.59
C ASP A 71 2.89 1.54 2.93
N MET A 72 2.87 0.49 2.11
CA MET A 72 2.05 -0.70 2.28
C MET A 72 2.89 -1.94 2.01
N ALA A 73 2.78 -2.95 2.85
CA ALA A 73 3.36 -4.26 2.61
C ALA A 73 2.25 -5.31 2.58
N VAL A 74 2.45 -6.35 1.79
CA VAL A 74 1.47 -7.43 1.61
C VAL A 74 2.09 -8.78 1.90
N ARG A 75 1.26 -9.72 2.34
CA ARG A 75 1.64 -11.10 2.59
C ARG A 75 0.91 -12.02 1.61
N CYS A 76 1.67 -12.89 0.97
CA CYS A 76 1.19 -13.93 0.09
C CYS A 76 0.79 -15.18 0.88
N SER A 77 0.00 -16.06 0.28
CA SER A 77 -0.57 -17.26 0.91
C SER A 77 0.46 -18.22 1.54
N TRP A 78 1.70 -18.27 1.06
CA TRP A 78 2.77 -19.08 1.67
C TRP A 78 3.77 -18.25 2.49
N GLY A 79 3.37 -17.05 2.92
CA GLY A 79 4.09 -16.25 3.89
C GLY A 79 5.13 -15.31 3.29
N LYS A 80 5.36 -15.32 1.96
CA LYS A 80 6.22 -14.32 1.32
C LYS A 80 5.64 -12.94 1.56
N VAL A 81 6.49 -12.02 2.01
CA VAL A 81 6.14 -10.60 2.18
C VAL A 81 6.68 -9.81 0.99
N LEU A 82 5.84 -8.94 0.44
CA LEU A 82 6.20 -7.98 -0.61
C LEU A 82 6.07 -6.56 -0.06
N ASP A 83 7.06 -5.73 -0.37
CA ASP A 83 7.11 -4.33 0.01
C ASP A 83 6.54 -3.47 -1.14
N GLY A 84 5.72 -2.47 -0.80
CA GLY A 84 5.04 -1.59 -1.74
C GLY A 84 5.91 -0.46 -2.30
N GLN A 85 7.16 -0.36 -1.85
CA GLN A 85 8.14 0.63 -2.32
C GLN A 85 7.69 2.08 -2.11
N GLY A 86 6.96 2.32 -1.03
CA GLY A 86 6.56 3.65 -0.56
C GLY A 86 7.70 4.38 0.15
N LEU A 87 7.33 5.34 1.01
CA LEU A 87 8.30 6.12 1.77
C LEU A 87 8.77 5.34 3.01
N TYR A 88 10.04 5.50 3.38
CA TYR A 88 10.60 4.85 4.55
C TYR A 88 10.19 5.49 5.89
N ARG A 89 9.40 6.58 5.86
CA ARG A 89 9.00 7.34 7.05
C ARG A 89 7.87 6.64 7.81
N GLY A 90 7.84 6.85 9.12
CA GLY A 90 6.86 6.24 10.00
C GLY A 90 7.16 4.78 10.36
N ASN A 91 6.22 4.17 11.07
CA ASN A 91 6.35 2.83 11.63
C ASN A 91 5.36 1.87 10.97
N TRP A 92 5.76 0.61 10.80
CA TRP A 92 4.86 -0.44 10.36
C TRP A 92 3.84 -0.74 11.47
N GLY A 93 2.56 -0.72 11.11
CA GLY A 93 1.49 -1.23 11.95
C GLY A 93 1.47 -2.75 11.99
N TYR A 94 0.46 -3.26 12.70
CA TYR A 94 0.17 -4.69 12.71
C TYR A 94 -0.32 -5.16 11.34
N TRP A 95 -0.16 -6.46 11.10
CA TRP A 95 -0.78 -7.12 9.95
C TRP A 95 -2.29 -7.17 10.13
N SER A 96 -3.02 -7.02 9.03
CA SER A 96 -4.44 -7.35 8.98
C SER A 96 -4.64 -8.83 9.26
N ASP A 97 -5.87 -9.19 9.59
CA ASP A 97 -6.30 -10.58 9.54
C ASP A 97 -6.00 -11.19 8.18
N VAL A 98 -5.71 -12.49 8.19
CA VAL A 98 -5.42 -13.27 6.98
C VAL A 98 -6.75 -13.74 6.40
N CYS A 99 -6.92 -13.62 5.08
CA CYS A 99 -8.05 -14.21 4.38
C CYS A 99 -8.14 -15.72 4.65
N ASP A 100 -9.36 -16.27 4.54
CA ASP A 100 -9.55 -17.72 4.58
C ASP A 100 -8.60 -18.45 3.60
N PRO A 101 -8.06 -19.63 3.93
CA PRO A 101 -7.12 -20.35 3.07
C PRO A 101 -7.59 -20.58 1.65
N ALA A 102 -8.90 -20.61 1.38
CA ALA A 102 -9.47 -20.73 0.04
C ALA A 102 -9.64 -19.39 -0.71
N CYS A 103 -9.42 -18.26 -0.03
CA CYS A 103 -9.67 -16.90 -0.50
C CYS A 103 -8.39 -16.06 -0.65
N GLY A 104 -8.51 -14.93 -1.36
CA GLY A 104 -7.50 -13.89 -1.43
C GLY A 104 -8.18 -12.51 -1.48
N VAL A 105 -7.38 -11.45 -1.38
CA VAL A 105 -7.90 -10.09 -1.47
C VAL A 105 -8.42 -9.83 -2.89
N CYS A 106 -9.69 -9.47 -2.99
CA CYS A 106 -10.41 -9.29 -4.26
C CYS A 106 -10.78 -7.83 -4.58
N GLY A 107 -10.43 -6.89 -3.71
CA GLY A 107 -10.74 -5.48 -3.91
C GLY A 107 -10.16 -4.59 -2.82
N ILE A 108 -10.26 -3.27 -3.02
CA ILE A 108 -9.78 -2.27 -2.07
C ILE A 108 -10.77 -1.12 -1.94
N ARG A 109 -10.77 -0.50 -0.77
CA ARG A 109 -11.36 0.81 -0.52
C ARG A 109 -10.32 1.67 0.19
N SER A 110 -9.88 2.74 -0.46
CA SER A 110 -8.99 3.72 0.15
C SER A 110 -9.80 4.87 0.73
N ARG A 111 -9.25 5.50 1.77
CA ARG A 111 -9.67 6.82 2.23
C ARG A 111 -8.54 7.76 1.87
N VAL A 112 -8.87 8.77 1.07
CA VAL A 112 -7.98 9.86 0.67
C VAL A 112 -8.74 11.12 1.10
N ASP A 113 -8.08 11.98 1.86
CA ASP A 113 -8.62 13.28 2.27
C ASP A 113 -8.31 14.36 1.22
#